data_AF-A0A2X2IF47-F1
#
_entry.id   AF-A0A2X2IF47-F1
#
_cell.length_a   1.000
_cell.length_b   1.000
_cell.length_c   1.000
_cell.angle_alpha   90.00
_cell.angle_beta   90.00
_cell.angle_gamma   90.00
#
_symmetry.space_group_name_H-M   'P 1'
#
loop_
_entity.id
_entity.type
_entity.pdbx_description
1 polymer ?
#
loop_
_entity_poly.entity_id
_entity_poly.type
_entity_poly.pdbx_seq_one_letter_code
_entity_poly.pdbx_strand_id
1 'polypeptide(L)'
;MTTQTVSGRRYFTKAWLMEQKSLIALLVLIAIVSTLSPNFFTINNLFNILQQTSVNAIMAVGMTLVILTSGIDLSVGSLLALTGAVAASIVGIEVNALVAVAAALALGAAIGAVTGVIVAKGRVQAFIATLVMMLLLRGVTMVYTNGSPVNTGFTENADLFGWFGIGRPLGVPTPVWIMGIVFLAAWYMLHHTRLGRYIYALGGNASFWYQRQ
;
A
#
# COMPACT_ATOMS: atom_id res chain seq x y z
N MET A 1 12.10 -55.99 -7.23
CA MET A 1 12.32 -54.75 -8.01
C MET A 1 10.97 -54.25 -8.49
N THR A 2 10.36 -53.32 -7.77
CA THR A 2 9.09 -52.70 -8.16
C THR A 2 9.41 -51.36 -8.83
N THR A 3 9.19 -51.33 -10.15
CA THR A 3 9.48 -50.19 -11.01
C THR A 3 8.53 -49.04 -10.69
N GLN A 4 9.06 -47.97 -10.10
CA GLN A 4 8.37 -46.69 -9.93
C GLN A 4 8.22 -46.04 -11.31
N THR A 5 7.02 -46.07 -11.87
CA THR A 5 6.69 -45.34 -13.10
C THR A 5 6.67 -43.85 -12.80
N VAL A 6 7.61 -43.10 -13.38
CA VAL A 6 7.64 -41.63 -13.33
C VAL A 6 6.37 -41.10 -14.01
N SER A 7 5.42 -40.65 -13.19
CA SER A 7 4.19 -39.99 -13.64
C SER A 7 4.55 -38.69 -14.36
N GLY A 8 4.39 -38.68 -15.69
CA GLY A 8 4.58 -37.51 -16.51
C GLY A 8 3.61 -36.40 -16.11
N ARG A 9 4.14 -35.24 -15.74
CA ARG A 9 3.38 -34.01 -15.44
C ARG A 9 2.52 -33.61 -16.65
N ARG A 10 1.25 -34.01 -16.65
CA ARG A 10 0.26 -33.58 -17.65
C ARG A 10 -0.34 -32.25 -17.21
N TYR A 11 0.33 -31.16 -17.59
CA TYR A 11 -0.08 -29.76 -17.36
C TYR A 11 -1.42 -29.36 -18.03
N PHE A 12 -2.17 -30.29 -18.63
CA PHE A 12 -3.37 -30.00 -19.45
C PHE A 12 -4.52 -30.98 -19.19
N THR A 13 -4.73 -31.35 -17.93
CA THR A 13 -5.90 -32.16 -17.54
C THR A 13 -7.05 -31.25 -17.14
N LYS A 14 -8.33 -31.66 -17.33
CA LYS A 14 -9.50 -30.87 -16.89
C LYS A 14 -9.43 -30.46 -15.40
N ALA A 15 -8.80 -31.29 -14.56
CA ALA A 15 -8.53 -30.99 -13.15
C ALA A 15 -7.57 -29.79 -12.95
N TRP A 16 -6.50 -29.70 -13.75
CA TRP A 16 -5.54 -28.60 -13.70
C TRP A 16 -6.17 -27.27 -14.14
N LEU A 17 -7.04 -27.29 -15.15
CA LEU A 17 -7.84 -26.11 -15.54
C LEU A 17 -8.80 -25.66 -14.43
N MET A 18 -9.37 -26.62 -13.67
CA MET A 18 -10.25 -26.32 -12.54
C MET A 18 -9.49 -25.79 -11.31
N GLU A 19 -8.19 -26.04 -11.20
CA GLU A 19 -7.31 -25.44 -10.17
C GLU A 19 -6.93 -23.99 -10.52
N GLN A 20 -6.86 -23.64 -11.81
CA GLN A 20 -6.48 -22.30 -12.29
C GLN A 20 -7.67 -21.40 -12.62
N LYS A 21 -8.86 -21.67 -12.07
CA LYS A 21 -10.11 -20.92 -12.37
C LYS A 21 -9.97 -19.40 -12.26
N SER A 22 -9.23 -18.91 -11.26
CA SER A 22 -9.00 -17.47 -11.06
C SER A 22 -8.15 -16.86 -12.17
N LEU A 23 -7.08 -17.55 -12.59
CA LEU A 23 -6.25 -17.11 -13.71
C LEU A 23 -7.00 -17.17 -15.04
N ILE A 24 -7.80 -18.22 -15.26
CA ILE A 24 -8.63 -18.32 -16.47
C ILE A 24 -9.67 -17.20 -16.48
N ALA A 25 -10.34 -16.94 -15.36
CA ALA A 25 -11.28 -15.83 -15.23
C ALA A 25 -10.61 -14.48 -15.50
N LEU A 26 -9.38 -14.27 -14.99
CA LEU A 26 -8.60 -13.06 -15.25
C LEU A 26 -8.26 -12.91 -16.74
N LEU A 27 -7.81 -13.97 -17.40
CA LEU A 27 -7.47 -13.94 -18.83
C LEU A 27 -8.71 -13.66 -19.71
N VAL A 28 -9.85 -14.27 -19.39
CA VAL A 28 -11.12 -14.00 -20.07
C VAL A 28 -11.55 -12.55 -19.87
N LEU A 29 -11.44 -12.04 -18.64
CA LEU A 29 -11.74 -10.64 -18.35
C LEU A 29 -10.84 -9.69 -19.15
N ILE A 30 -9.53 -9.96 -19.20
CA ILE A 30 -8.58 -9.17 -19.99
C ILE A 30 -8.96 -9.18 -21.48
N ALA A 31 -9.30 -10.35 -22.04
CA ALA A 31 -9.71 -10.46 -23.43
C ALA A 31 -10.96 -9.61 -23.72
N ILE A 32 -11.99 -9.69 -22.87
CA ILE A 32 -13.23 -8.92 -23.02
C ILE A 32 -12.98 -7.41 -22.88
N VAL A 33 -12.24 -6.99 -21.85
CA VAL A 33 -11.99 -5.56 -21.63
C VAL A 33 -11.10 -4.99 -22.74
N SER A 34 -10.17 -5.78 -23.27
CA SER A 34 -9.30 -5.35 -24.37
C SER A 34 -10.05 -5.09 -25.68
N THR A 35 -11.14 -5.81 -25.93
CA THR A 35 -11.97 -5.57 -27.12
C THR A 35 -12.96 -4.43 -26.92
N LEU A 36 -13.40 -4.18 -25.68
CA LEU A 36 -14.32 -3.09 -25.34
C LEU A 36 -13.62 -1.72 -25.19
N SER A 37 -12.34 -1.71 -24.82
CA SER A 37 -11.57 -0.49 -24.60
C SER A 37 -10.33 -0.45 -25.51
N PRO A 38 -10.37 0.34 -26.61
CA PRO A 38 -9.23 0.49 -27.53
C PRO A 38 -7.96 0.99 -26.83
N ASN A 39 -8.12 1.69 -25.70
CA ASN A 39 -7.02 2.26 -24.94
C ASN A 39 -6.42 1.30 -23.89
N PHE A 40 -6.97 0.09 -23.74
CA PHE A 40 -6.58 -0.83 -22.66
C PHE A 40 -5.09 -1.17 -22.67
N PHE A 41 -4.54 -1.52 -23.83
CA PHE A 41 -3.12 -1.86 -24.00
C PHE A 41 -2.23 -0.67 -24.35
N THR A 42 -2.72 0.57 -24.24
CA THR A 42 -1.86 1.73 -24.47
C THR A 42 -0.82 1.84 -23.36
N ILE A 43 0.40 2.23 -23.73
CA ILE A 43 1.52 2.42 -22.80
C ILE A 43 1.14 3.41 -21.68
N ASN A 44 0.39 4.47 -22.00
CA ASN A 44 -0.09 5.42 -21.00
C ASN A 44 -1.07 4.80 -20.01
N ASN A 45 -2.00 3.96 -20.46
CA ASN A 45 -2.90 3.26 -19.54
C ASN A 45 -2.12 2.28 -18.65
N LEU A 46 -1.16 1.54 -19.21
CA LEU A 46 -0.32 0.64 -18.43
C LEU A 46 0.50 1.40 -17.36
N PHE A 47 1.08 2.55 -17.72
CA PHE A 47 1.81 3.38 -16.76
C PHE A 47 0.90 3.98 -15.68
N ASN A 48 -0.32 4.38 -16.02
CA ASN A 48 -1.29 4.86 -15.04
C ASN A 48 -1.69 3.74 -14.06
N ILE A 49 -1.91 2.53 -14.57
CA ILE A 49 -2.16 1.35 -13.73
C ILE A 49 -0.96 1.08 -12.82
N LEU A 50 0.25 1.03 -13.37
CA LEU A 50 1.48 0.81 -12.59
C LEU A 50 1.68 1.88 -11.52
N GLN A 51 1.40 3.14 -11.82
CA GLN A 51 1.49 4.24 -10.87
C GLN A 51 0.52 4.04 -9.69
N GLN A 52 -0.76 3.77 -9.98
CA GLN A 52 -1.77 3.54 -8.94
C GLN A 52 -1.49 2.28 -8.12
N THR A 53 -1.12 1.19 -8.78
CA THR A 53 -0.73 -0.06 -8.13
C THR A 53 0.50 0.12 -7.24
N SER A 54 1.47 0.94 -7.65
CA SER A 54 2.68 1.20 -6.86
C SER A 54 2.35 1.90 -5.53
N VAL A 55 1.47 2.90 -5.55
CA VAL A 55 1.03 3.58 -4.31
C VAL A 55 0.34 2.58 -3.37
N ASN A 56 -0.56 1.74 -3.91
CA ASN A 56 -1.23 0.71 -3.13
C ASN A 56 -0.26 -0.36 -2.61
N ALA A 57 0.74 -0.75 -3.40
CA ALA A 57 1.75 -1.73 -3.01
C ALA A 57 2.64 -1.20 -1.88
N ILE A 58 3.05 0.07 -1.93
CA ILE A 58 3.80 0.72 -0.84
C ILE A 58 2.99 0.67 0.46
N MET A 59 1.70 1.02 0.40
CA MET A 59 0.81 0.91 1.58
C MET A 59 0.70 -0.54 2.05
N ALA A 60 0.57 -1.50 1.14
CA ALA A 60 0.47 -2.92 1.47
C ALA A 60 1.73 -3.46 2.16
N VAL A 61 2.91 -2.96 1.83
CA VAL A 61 4.16 -3.29 2.54
C VAL A 61 4.09 -2.82 3.98
N GLY A 62 3.63 -1.60 4.24
CA GLY A 62 3.39 -1.11 5.61
C GLY A 62 2.37 -1.98 6.36
N MET A 63 1.28 -2.33 5.70
CA MET A 63 0.23 -3.21 6.25
C MET A 63 0.75 -4.62 6.56
N THR A 64 1.75 -5.11 5.83
CA THR A 64 2.37 -6.40 6.12
C THR A 64 2.96 -6.41 7.52
N LEU A 65 3.61 -5.32 7.95
CA LEU A 65 4.17 -5.20 9.31
C LEU A 65 3.08 -5.22 10.39
N VAL A 66 1.93 -4.61 10.10
CA VAL A 66 0.77 -4.61 11.01
C VAL A 66 0.18 -6.03 11.12
N ILE A 67 -0.01 -6.72 10.00
CA ILE A 67 -0.55 -8.09 9.98
C ILE A 67 0.41 -9.05 10.69
N LEU A 68 1.72 -8.90 10.51
CA LEU A 68 2.72 -9.71 11.19
C LEU A 68 2.67 -9.55 12.71
N THR A 69 2.15 -8.43 13.24
CA THR A 69 1.93 -8.25 14.69
C THR A 69 0.52 -8.65 15.12
N SER A 70 -0.22 -9.40 14.29
CA SER A 70 -1.65 -9.74 14.47
C SER A 70 -2.58 -8.53 14.53
N GLY A 71 -2.17 -7.39 13.99
CA GLY A 71 -3.00 -6.20 13.87
C GLY A 71 -3.84 -6.19 12.59
N ILE A 72 -4.84 -5.32 12.57
CA ILE A 72 -5.57 -4.91 11.37
C ILE A 72 -5.63 -3.39 11.38
N ASP A 73 -5.28 -2.75 10.27
CA ASP A 73 -5.34 -1.30 10.11
C ASP A 73 -6.17 -0.89 8.90
N LEU A 74 -7.33 -0.29 9.16
CA LEU A 74 -8.23 0.24 8.14
C LEU A 74 -7.96 1.72 7.83
N SER A 75 -7.18 2.41 8.66
CA SER A 75 -7.01 3.85 8.62
C SER A 75 -6.01 4.33 7.56
N VAL A 76 -5.18 3.44 7.00
CA VAL A 76 -4.09 3.78 6.07
C VAL A 76 -4.51 4.65 4.89
N GLY A 77 -5.70 4.40 4.32
CA GLY A 77 -6.21 5.21 3.22
C GLY A 77 -6.60 6.63 3.64
N SER A 78 -7.21 6.78 4.81
CA SER A 78 -7.55 8.10 5.38
C SER A 78 -6.31 8.85 5.86
N LEU A 79 -5.30 8.12 6.34
CA LEU A 79 -4.00 8.68 6.68
C LEU A 79 -3.26 9.21 5.45
N LEU A 80 -3.27 8.45 4.34
CA LEU A 80 -2.72 8.90 3.06
C LEU A 80 -3.42 10.18 2.58
N ALA A 81 -4.75 10.25 2.67
CA ALA A 81 -5.50 11.43 2.26
C ALA A 81 -5.13 12.67 3.09
N LEU A 82 -5.05 12.54 4.42
CA LEU A 82 -4.69 13.65 5.31
C LEU A 82 -3.26 14.12 5.07
N THR A 83 -2.30 13.19 5.08
CA THR A 83 -0.87 13.51 4.91
C THR A 83 -0.58 14.09 3.53
N GLY A 84 -1.25 13.58 2.48
CA GLY A 84 -1.18 14.14 1.13
C GLY A 84 -1.77 15.55 1.04
N ALA A 85 -2.91 15.80 1.69
CA ALA A 85 -3.51 17.13 1.75
C ALA A 85 -2.60 18.14 2.47
N VAL A 86 -2.01 17.75 3.60
CA VAL A 86 -1.06 18.60 4.35
C VAL A 86 0.19 18.86 3.51
N ALA A 87 0.75 17.84 2.84
CA ALA A 87 1.90 18.02 1.96
C ALA A 87 1.59 19.02 0.83
N ALA A 88 0.44 18.84 0.17
CA ALA A 88 0.01 19.72 -0.92
C ALA A 88 -0.20 21.16 -0.45
N SER A 89 -0.78 21.36 0.74
CA SER A 89 -0.96 22.70 1.33
C SER A 89 0.37 23.38 1.64
N ILE A 90 1.36 22.63 2.16
CA ILE A 90 2.70 23.15 2.45
C ILE A 90 3.38 23.59 1.14
N VAL A 91 3.29 22.79 0.09
CA VAL A 91 3.83 23.16 -1.23
C VAL A 91 3.08 24.36 -1.82
N GLY A 92 1.76 24.44 -1.61
CA GLY A 92 0.92 25.54 -2.07
C GLY A 92 1.25 26.90 -1.46
N ILE A 93 1.86 26.93 -0.27
CA ILE A 93 2.43 28.16 0.35
C ILE A 93 3.91 28.36 -0.02
N GLU A 94 4.36 27.75 -1.11
CA GLU A 94 5.70 27.86 -1.71
C GLU A 94 6.86 27.35 -0.85
N VAL A 95 6.57 26.51 0.15
CA VAL A 95 7.62 25.84 0.92
C VAL A 95 8.26 24.72 0.09
N ASN A 96 9.55 24.48 0.31
CA ASN A 96 10.34 23.45 -0.37
C ASN A 96 9.65 22.07 -0.32
N ALA A 97 9.56 21.41 -1.48
CA ALA A 97 8.93 20.09 -1.64
C ALA A 97 9.48 19.01 -0.69
N LEU A 98 10.79 19.02 -0.41
CA LEU A 98 11.41 18.06 0.52
C LEU A 98 10.93 18.26 1.96
N VAL A 99 10.70 19.51 2.36
CA VAL A 99 10.15 19.85 3.68
C VAL A 99 8.71 19.39 3.78
N ALA A 100 7.92 19.57 2.72
CA ALA A 100 6.55 19.05 2.65
C ALA A 100 6.49 17.52 2.78
N VAL A 101 7.37 16.80 2.07
CA VAL A 101 7.49 15.33 2.18
C VAL A 101 7.90 14.92 3.60
N ALA A 102 8.90 15.57 4.19
CA ALA A 102 9.35 15.26 5.55
C ALA A 102 8.24 15.52 6.59
N ALA A 103 7.50 16.62 6.45
CA ALA A 103 6.38 16.96 7.32
C ALA A 103 5.23 15.93 7.20
N ALA A 104 4.92 15.50 5.97
CA ALA A 104 3.90 14.48 5.73
C ALA A 104 4.28 13.12 6.32
N LEU A 105 5.55 12.71 6.18
CA LEU A 105 6.07 11.49 6.80
C LEU A 105 6.06 11.57 8.32
N ALA A 106 6.46 12.71 8.89
CA ALA A 106 6.43 12.94 10.34
C ALA A 106 5.00 12.89 10.90
N LEU A 107 4.04 13.51 10.21
CA LEU A 107 2.62 13.46 10.58
C LEU A 107 2.08 12.03 10.51
N GLY A 108 2.39 11.30 9.44
CA GLY A 108 2.02 9.90 9.28
C GLY A 108 2.57 9.02 10.41
N ALA A 109 3.85 9.18 10.74
CA ALA A 109 4.50 8.46 11.83
C ALA A 109 3.89 8.81 13.20
N ALA A 110 3.58 10.10 13.45
CA ALA A 110 2.97 10.55 14.68
C ALA A 110 1.57 9.95 14.87
N ILE A 111 0.73 9.99 13.84
CA ILE A 111 -0.62 9.40 13.89
C ILE A 111 -0.54 7.88 14.06
N GLY A 112 0.34 7.21 13.30
CA GLY A 112 0.55 5.76 13.43
C GLY A 112 1.04 5.37 14.82
N ALA A 113 1.93 6.17 15.44
CA ALA A 113 2.37 5.97 16.81
C ALA A 113 1.22 6.13 17.81
N VAL A 114 0.37 7.15 17.65
CA VAL A 114 -0.83 7.33 18.49
C VAL A 114 -1.77 6.13 18.37
N THR A 115 -2.06 5.68 17.15
CA THR A 115 -2.92 4.50 16.93
C THR A 115 -2.29 3.24 17.54
N GLY A 116 -0.99 3.02 17.35
CA GLY A 116 -0.26 1.91 17.95
C GLY A 116 -0.27 1.94 19.48
N VAL A 117 -0.11 3.11 20.09
CA VAL A 117 -0.17 3.29 21.54
C VAL A 117 -1.58 3.02 22.08
N ILE A 118 -2.63 3.48 21.39
CA ILE A 118 -4.02 3.20 21.78
C ILE A 118 -4.29 1.70 21.77
N VAL A 119 -3.83 0.98 20.74
CA VAL A 119 -4.00 -0.47 20.66
C VAL A 119 -3.18 -1.18 21.75
N ALA A 120 -1.92 -0.82 21.92
CA ALA A 120 -1.00 -1.49 22.85
C ALA A 120 -1.35 -1.24 24.33
N LYS A 121 -1.63 0.02 24.71
CA LYS A 121 -1.92 0.40 26.11
C LYS A 121 -3.40 0.42 26.43
N GLY A 122 -4.24 0.84 25.49
CA GLY A 122 -5.68 0.95 25.69
C GLY A 122 -6.41 -0.39 25.76
N ARG A 123 -5.75 -1.51 25.40
CA ARG A 123 -6.33 -2.87 25.38
C ARG A 123 -7.59 -2.97 24.51
N VAL A 124 -7.76 -2.05 23.56
CA VAL A 124 -8.85 -2.06 22.57
C VAL A 124 -8.45 -2.94 21.40
N GLN A 125 -9.41 -3.63 20.80
CA GLN A 125 -9.18 -4.44 19.62
C GLN A 125 -8.69 -3.56 18.45
N ALA A 126 -7.60 -3.96 17.77
CA ALA A 126 -6.94 -3.15 16.74
C ALA A 126 -7.88 -2.70 15.62
N PHE A 127 -8.81 -3.57 15.24
CA PHE A 127 -9.84 -3.26 14.24
C PHE A 127 -10.73 -2.08 14.63
N ILE A 128 -11.20 -2.02 15.88
CA ILE A 128 -12.08 -0.94 16.35
C ILE A 128 -11.29 0.37 16.44
N ALA A 129 -10.07 0.32 16.99
CA ALA A 129 -9.22 1.50 17.11
C ALA A 129 -8.89 2.12 15.73
N THR A 130 -8.59 1.28 14.74
CA THR A 130 -8.23 1.74 13.38
C THR A 130 -9.46 2.14 12.57
N LEU A 131 -10.64 1.54 12.80
CA LEU A 131 -11.91 2.04 12.26
C LEU A 131 -12.23 3.45 12.76
N VAL A 132 -12.13 3.67 14.07
CA VAL A 132 -12.37 4.99 14.66
C VAL A 132 -11.36 6.00 14.12
N MET A 133 -10.07 5.65 14.07
CA MET A 133 -9.05 6.51 13.47
C MET A 133 -9.32 6.80 11.99
N MET A 134 -9.77 5.81 11.21
CA MET A 134 -10.16 6.02 9.81
C MET A 134 -11.25 7.09 9.70
N LEU A 135 -12.30 7.00 10.51
CA LEU A 135 -13.40 7.98 10.52
C LEU A 135 -12.93 9.37 10.97
N LEU A 136 -12.11 9.44 12.02
CA LEU A 136 -11.55 10.70 12.52
C LEU A 136 -10.67 11.37 11.46
N LEU A 137 -9.71 10.66 10.90
CA LEU A 137 -8.79 11.19 9.90
C LEU A 137 -9.54 11.61 8.63
N ARG A 138 -10.54 10.84 8.22
CA ARG A 138 -11.40 11.19 7.08
C ARG A 138 -12.19 12.46 7.35
N GLY A 139 -12.79 12.60 8.54
CA GLY A 139 -13.52 13.80 8.94
C GLY A 139 -12.62 15.03 8.99
N VAL A 140 -11.44 14.91 9.62
CA VAL A 140 -10.42 15.97 9.67
C VAL A 140 -9.99 16.37 8.27
N THR A 141 -9.71 15.40 7.40
CA THR A 141 -9.34 15.68 6.01
C THR A 141 -10.44 16.44 5.28
N MET A 142 -11.70 16.02 5.43
CA MET A 142 -12.84 16.65 4.75
C MET A 142 -13.04 18.10 5.19
N VAL A 143 -12.89 18.38 6.50
CA VAL A 143 -12.93 19.75 7.04
C VAL A 143 -11.72 20.55 6.58
N TYR A 144 -10.54 19.95 6.61
CA TYR A 144 -9.29 20.62 6.22
C TYR A 144 -9.28 21.03 4.75
N THR A 145 -9.77 20.18 3.86
CA THR A 145 -9.78 20.45 2.41
C THR A 145 -11.09 21.06 1.92
N ASN A 146 -12.06 21.31 2.80
CA ASN A 146 -13.43 21.67 2.43
C ASN A 146 -14.04 20.71 1.37
N GLY A 147 -13.67 19.43 1.44
CA GLY A 147 -14.09 18.41 0.46
C GLY A 147 -13.55 18.59 -0.96
N SER A 148 -12.64 19.54 -1.19
CA SER A 148 -12.07 19.84 -2.51
C SER A 148 -10.62 19.38 -2.63
N PRO A 149 -10.09 19.15 -3.84
CA PRO A 149 -8.66 18.89 -4.04
C PRO A 149 -7.81 20.09 -3.61
N VAL A 150 -6.70 19.85 -2.92
CA VAL A 150 -5.73 20.89 -2.55
C VAL A 150 -4.82 21.19 -3.74
N ASN A 151 -4.75 22.46 -4.14
CA ASN A 151 -3.87 22.88 -5.23
C ASN A 151 -2.47 23.21 -4.71
N THR A 152 -1.45 22.63 -5.33
CA THR A 152 -0.03 22.83 -5.04
C THR A 152 0.54 24.11 -5.66
N GLY A 153 -0.21 24.81 -6.51
CA GLY A 153 0.25 25.96 -7.28
C GLY A 153 1.00 25.57 -8.56
N PHE A 154 1.57 26.58 -9.23
CA PHE A 154 2.33 26.45 -10.49
C PHE A 154 3.79 26.89 -10.31
N THR A 155 4.39 26.54 -9.17
CA THR A 155 5.76 26.92 -8.82
C THR A 155 6.75 25.78 -9.07
N GLU A 156 8.04 26.08 -9.11
CA GLU A 156 9.09 25.05 -9.23
C GLU A 156 9.00 24.01 -8.09
N ASN A 157 8.63 24.44 -6.88
CA ASN A 157 8.38 23.53 -5.76
C ASN A 157 7.19 22.60 -6.02
N ALA A 158 6.14 23.09 -6.68
CA ALA A 158 4.99 22.28 -7.09
C ALA A 158 5.38 21.25 -8.15
N ASP A 159 6.23 21.62 -9.12
CA ASP A 159 6.72 20.71 -10.14
C ASP A 159 7.63 19.62 -9.55
N LEU A 160 8.54 19.99 -8.63
CA LEU A 160 9.37 19.04 -7.89
C LEU A 160 8.53 18.07 -7.06
N PHE A 161 7.48 18.56 -6.39
CA PHE A 161 6.55 17.71 -5.66
C PHE A 161 5.77 16.79 -6.61
N GLY A 162 5.27 17.34 -7.73
CA GLY A 162 4.58 16.60 -8.78
C GLY A 162 5.44 15.50 -9.40
N TRP A 163 6.76 15.71 -9.50
CA TRP A 163 7.69 14.72 -10.05
C TRP A 163 7.69 13.40 -9.26
N PHE A 164 7.49 13.42 -7.94
CA PHE A 164 7.35 12.19 -7.15
C PHE A 164 6.10 11.38 -7.51
N GLY A 165 5.02 12.05 -7.92
CA GLY A 165 3.75 11.42 -8.30
C GLY A 165 3.71 11.02 -9.77
N ILE A 166 3.95 11.97 -10.67
CA ILE A 166 3.74 11.83 -12.13
C ILE A 166 5.01 11.85 -12.96
N GLY A 167 6.18 12.04 -12.34
CA GLY A 167 7.47 11.99 -13.04
C GLY A 167 7.71 10.63 -13.70
N ARG A 168 8.52 10.63 -14.77
CA ARG A 168 8.84 9.42 -15.56
C ARG A 168 10.34 9.27 -15.80
N PRO A 169 11.16 9.08 -14.74
CA PRO A 169 12.57 8.77 -14.92
C PRO A 169 12.73 7.48 -15.75
N LEU A 170 13.54 7.55 -16.82
CA LEU A 170 13.78 6.44 -17.76
C LEU A 170 12.50 5.88 -18.42
N GLY A 171 11.44 6.70 -18.52
CA GLY A 171 10.16 6.30 -19.13
C GLY A 171 9.23 5.51 -18.20
N VAL A 172 9.62 5.22 -16.96
CA VAL A 172 8.81 4.50 -15.97
C VAL A 172 8.34 5.47 -14.87
N PRO A 173 7.07 5.40 -14.41
CA PRO A 173 6.58 6.29 -13.36
C PRO A 173 7.43 6.25 -12.08
N THR A 174 7.75 7.42 -11.52
CA THR A 174 8.53 7.56 -10.27
C THR A 174 8.01 6.69 -9.13
N PRO A 175 6.68 6.54 -8.89
CA PRO A 175 6.16 5.69 -7.82
C PRO A 175 6.58 4.22 -7.93
N VAL A 176 6.84 3.70 -9.13
CA VAL A 176 7.33 2.31 -9.32
C VAL A 176 8.72 2.14 -8.75
N TRP A 177 9.60 3.13 -8.95
CA TRP A 177 10.95 3.12 -8.38
C TRP A 177 10.91 3.22 -6.85
N ILE A 178 10.08 4.11 -6.32
CA ILE A 178 9.89 4.25 -4.86
C ILE A 178 9.37 2.93 -4.28
N MET A 179 8.38 2.30 -4.94
CA MET A 179 7.88 0.99 -4.54
C MET A 179 8.99 -0.06 -4.50
N GLY A 180 9.84 -0.13 -5.53
CA GLY A 180 10.97 -1.06 -5.56
C GLY A 180 11.93 -0.84 -4.39
N ILE A 181 12.28 0.41 -4.08
CA ILE A 181 13.14 0.77 -2.95
C ILE A 181 12.49 0.36 -1.62
N VAL A 182 11.22 0.70 -1.41
CA VAL A 182 10.47 0.36 -0.19
C VAL A 182 10.37 -1.15 -0.01
N PHE A 183 10.10 -1.88 -1.09
CA PHE A 183 10.02 -3.35 -1.05
C PHE A 183 11.36 -3.98 -0.68
N LEU A 184 12.45 -3.55 -1.31
CA LEU A 184 13.80 -4.03 -0.99
C LEU A 184 14.19 -3.70 0.45
N ALA A 185 13.89 -2.48 0.91
CA ALA A 185 14.15 -2.06 2.29
C ALA A 185 13.35 -2.91 3.30
N ALA A 186 12.06 -3.14 3.05
CA ALA A 186 11.21 -3.95 3.92
C ALA A 186 11.61 -5.43 3.90
N TRP A 187 11.94 -5.98 2.73
CA TRP A 187 12.43 -7.35 2.58
C TRP A 187 13.72 -7.55 3.38
N TYR A 188 14.70 -6.65 3.19
CA TYR A 188 15.97 -6.69 3.92
C TYR A 188 15.75 -6.54 5.43
N MET A 189 14.91 -5.59 5.84
CA MET A 189 14.56 -5.39 7.24
C MET A 189 13.97 -6.66 7.87
N LEU A 190 13.00 -7.29 7.20
CA LEU A 190 12.31 -8.47 7.73
C LEU A 190 13.21 -9.71 7.78
N HIS A 191 14.06 -9.92 6.78
CA HIS A 191 14.89 -11.14 6.69
C HIS A 191 16.24 -11.03 7.39
N HIS A 192 16.84 -9.83 7.42
CA HIS A 192 18.24 -9.66 7.83
C HIS A 192 18.43 -8.84 9.11
N THR A 193 17.38 -8.28 9.71
CA THR A 193 17.52 -7.48 10.94
C THR A 193 16.91 -8.16 12.19
N ARG A 194 17.37 -7.73 13.36
CA ARG A 194 16.79 -8.15 14.65
C ARG A 194 15.32 -7.74 14.76
N LEU A 195 14.97 -6.56 14.26
CA LEU A 195 13.60 -6.03 14.28
C LEU A 195 12.63 -6.95 13.57
N GLY A 196 13.00 -7.48 12.39
CA GLY A 196 12.20 -8.48 11.69
C GLY A 196 11.89 -9.71 12.55
N ARG A 197 12.90 -10.29 13.19
CA ARG A 197 12.73 -11.45 14.09
C ARG A 197 11.81 -11.15 15.27
N TYR A 198 11.90 -9.95 15.87
CA TYR A 198 10.99 -9.54 16.94
C TYR A 198 9.55 -9.41 16.46
N ILE A 199 9.32 -8.80 15.28
CA ILE A 199 7.99 -8.67 14.68
C ILE A 199 7.35 -10.05 14.46
N TYR A 200 8.09 -10.99 13.85
CA TYR A 200 7.59 -12.35 13.65
C TYR A 200 7.32 -13.08 14.98
N ALA A 201 8.18 -12.91 15.98
CA ALA A 201 8.00 -13.53 17.29
C ALA A 201 6.76 -12.99 18.03
N LEU A 202 6.46 -11.69 17.89
CA LEU A 202 5.25 -11.08 18.44
C LEU A 202 3.98 -11.64 17.80
N GLY A 203 3.97 -11.83 16.48
CA GLY A 203 2.85 -12.45 15.77
C GLY A 203 2.67 -13.94 15.99
N GLY A 204 3.77 -14.67 16.21
CA GLY A 204 3.77 -16.13 16.34
C GLY A 204 3.13 -16.68 17.62
N ASN A 205 2.94 -15.84 18.65
CA ASN A 205 2.26 -16.22 19.89
C ASN A 205 0.73 -16.12 19.73
N ALA A 206 0.18 -16.95 18.84
CA ALA A 206 -1.26 -17.02 18.53
C ALA A 206 -2.13 -17.50 19.72
N SER A 207 -1.53 -17.93 20.82
CA SER A 207 -2.21 -18.34 22.06
C SER A 207 -2.98 -17.21 22.76
N PHE A 208 -2.79 -15.94 22.36
CA PHE A 208 -3.57 -14.82 22.89
C PHE A 208 -4.98 -14.68 22.29
N TRP A 209 -5.23 -15.21 21.08
CA TRP A 209 -6.52 -15.12 20.39
C TRP A 209 -7.58 -16.10 20.92
N TYR A 210 -7.15 -17.22 21.51
CA TYR A 210 -8.07 -18.25 22.01
C TYR A 210 -8.63 -17.95 23.42
N GLN A 211 -8.11 -16.93 24.12
CA GLN A 211 -8.53 -16.59 25.49
C GLN A 211 -9.44 -15.34 25.57
N ARG A 212 -9.87 -14.77 24.44
CA ARG A 212 -10.65 -13.52 24.39
C ARG A 212 -11.93 -13.58 23.55
N GLN A 213 -12.35 -14.78 23.12
CA GLN A 213 -13.73 -15.05 22.71
C GLN A 213 -14.48 -15.65 23.90
#